data_AF-A0A7C3YQD8-F1
#
_entry.id   AF-A0A7C3YQD8-F1
#
_cell.length_a   1.000
_cell.length_b   1.000
_cell.length_c   1.000
_cell.angle_alpha   90.00
_cell.angle_beta   90.00
_cell.angle_gamma   90.00
#
_symmetry.space_group_name_H-M   'P 1'
#
loop_
_entity.id
_entity.type
_entity.pdbx_description
1 polymer ?
#
loop_
_entity_poly.entity_id
_entity_poly.type
_entity_poly.pdbx_seq_one_letter_code
_entity_poly.pdbx_strand_id
1 'polypeptide(L)'
;MAKNAEHRPDDRTILNAIHNVVLAVDGQGRIIVYNKASERLFRVPAAQALGRPVDEVIPHTGLVKVLQTGQSHIGRKFTSGNSLFVVNRTPVRENGVITGAIGVAQEITELQHVALELESVKQLKGTLETILDAGPEGYLVIDTEGR
;
A
#
# COMPACT_ATOMS: atom_id res chain seq x y z
N MET A 1 -26.78 -38.16 -12.00
CA MET A 1 -26.23 -37.02 -12.78
C MET A 1 -26.15 -35.82 -11.85
N ALA A 2 -25.01 -35.64 -11.18
CA ALA A 2 -24.80 -34.58 -10.18
C ALA A 2 -24.58 -33.23 -10.89
N LYS A 3 -25.32 -32.20 -10.46
CA LYS A 3 -25.12 -30.81 -10.89
C LYS A 3 -23.76 -30.33 -10.35
N ASN A 4 -22.79 -30.10 -11.22
CA ASN A 4 -21.63 -29.27 -10.92
C ASN A 4 -22.13 -27.83 -10.72
N ALA A 5 -22.26 -27.40 -9.46
CA ALA A 5 -22.48 -26.00 -9.13
C ALA A 5 -21.11 -25.30 -9.10
N GLU A 6 -20.89 -24.38 -10.04
CA GLU A 6 -19.80 -23.39 -9.99
C GLU A 6 -19.89 -22.61 -8.66
N HIS A 7 -19.11 -23.02 -7.67
CA HIS A 7 -18.90 -22.23 -6.45
C HIS A 7 -18.01 -21.04 -6.80
N ARG A 8 -18.62 -19.93 -7.21
CA ARG A 8 -17.91 -18.64 -7.25
C ARG A 8 -17.60 -18.21 -5.82
N PRO A 9 -16.33 -17.89 -5.50
CA PRO A 9 -15.99 -17.39 -4.18
C PRO A 9 -16.76 -16.09 -3.91
N ASP A 10 -17.30 -15.94 -2.71
CA ASP A 10 -17.96 -14.72 -2.30
C ASP A 10 -16.97 -13.54 -2.21
N ASP A 11 -17.47 -12.31 -2.30
CA ASP A 11 -16.66 -11.09 -2.28
C ASP A 11 -15.76 -11.03 -1.04
N ARG A 12 -16.22 -11.53 0.10
CA ARG A 12 -15.47 -11.52 1.35
C ARG A 12 -14.27 -12.46 1.30
N THR A 13 -14.41 -13.61 0.66
CA THR A 13 -13.35 -14.60 0.43
C THR A 13 -12.29 -14.01 -0.48
N ILE A 14 -12.71 -13.33 -1.56
CA ILE A 14 -11.81 -12.64 -2.49
C ILE A 14 -11.03 -11.55 -1.76
N LEU A 15 -11.72 -10.67 -1.03
CA LEU A 15 -11.09 -9.57 -0.29
C LEU A 15 -10.11 -10.06 0.80
N ASN A 16 -10.42 -11.20 1.44
CA ASN A 16 -9.55 -11.81 2.45
C ASN A 16 -8.31 -12.49 1.87
N ALA A 17 -8.32 -12.85 0.59
CA ALA A 17 -7.16 -13.37 -0.12
C ALA A 17 -6.18 -12.25 -0.54
N ILE A 18 -6.63 -10.98 -0.54
CA ILE A 18 -5.79 -9.83 -0.84
C ILE A 18 -4.84 -9.56 0.34
N HIS A 19 -3.54 -9.47 0.04
CA HIS A 19 -2.50 -9.17 1.03
C HIS A 19 -2.51 -7.70 1.47
N ASN A 20 -2.92 -6.81 0.56
CA ASN A 20 -3.11 -5.40 0.85
C ASN A 20 -4.26 -5.20 1.85
N VAL A 21 -4.10 -4.17 2.67
CA VAL A 21 -5.15 -3.70 3.57
C VAL A 21 -6.26 -3.11 2.73
N VAL A 22 -7.48 -3.62 2.90
CA VAL A 22 -8.67 -3.10 2.23
C VAL A 22 -9.70 -2.72 3.28
N LEU A 23 -10.10 -1.46 3.22
CA LEU A 23 -11.07 -0.83 4.13
C LEU A 23 -12.04 0.00 3.31
N ALA A 24 -13.35 -0.19 3.47
CA ALA A 24 -14.34 0.67 2.84
C ALA A 24 -15.42 1.08 3.83
N VAL A 25 -15.96 2.28 3.59
CA VAL A 25 -17.04 2.87 4.38
C VAL A 25 -18.23 3.22 3.50
N ASP A 26 -19.43 3.16 4.07
CA ASP A 26 -20.65 3.67 3.45
C ASP A 26 -20.75 5.21 3.51
N GLY A 27 -21.86 5.75 3.00
CA GLY A 27 -22.17 7.18 3.00
C GLY A 27 -22.30 7.82 4.39
N GLN A 28 -22.39 7.02 5.46
CA GLN A 28 -22.40 7.48 6.85
C GLN A 28 -21.03 7.33 7.51
N GLY A 29 -20.01 6.86 6.78
CA GLY A 29 -18.68 6.61 7.32
C GLY A 29 -18.57 5.33 8.16
N ARG A 30 -19.55 4.42 8.07
CA ARG A 30 -19.50 3.13 8.77
C ARG A 30 -18.75 2.10 7.94
N ILE A 31 -17.95 1.28 8.59
CA ILE A 31 -17.13 0.26 7.92
C ILE A 31 -18.00 -0.84 7.32
N ILE A 32 -17.92 -1.01 6.01
CA ILE A 32 -18.64 -2.06 5.24
C ILE A 32 -17.69 -3.13 4.68
N VAL A 33 -16.41 -2.80 4.50
CA VAL A 33 -15.37 -3.75 4.10
C VAL A 33 -14.22 -3.66 5.08
N TYR A 34 -13.80 -4.81 5.59
CA TYR A 34 -12.66 -4.95 6.49
C TYR A 34 -12.03 -6.33 6.30
N ASN A 35 -10.97 -6.42 5.50
CA ASN A 35 -10.36 -7.71 5.19
C ASN A 35 -9.38 -8.20 6.27
N LYS A 36 -8.93 -9.45 6.15
CA LYS A 36 -7.93 -10.05 7.05
C LYS A 36 -6.63 -9.23 7.16
N ALA A 37 -6.21 -8.53 6.09
CA ALA A 37 -5.04 -7.66 6.15
C ALA A 37 -5.27 -6.45 7.07
N SER A 38 -6.46 -5.85 7.03
CA SER A 38 -6.87 -4.80 7.96
C SER A 38 -6.89 -5.28 9.42
N GLU A 39 -7.39 -6.50 9.68
CA GLU A 39 -7.34 -7.09 11.03
C GLU A 39 -5.91 -7.21 11.54
N ARG A 40 -4.99 -7.69 10.71
CA ARG A 40 -3.56 -7.83 11.07
C ARG A 40 -2.90 -6.48 11.32
N LEU A 41 -3.14 -5.48 10.46
CA LEU A 41 -2.49 -4.18 10.58
C LEU A 41 -2.98 -3.40 11.81
N PHE A 42 -4.29 -3.30 11.99
CA PHE A 42 -4.87 -2.44 13.04
C PHE A 42 -5.13 -3.20 14.35
N ARG A 43 -4.93 -4.53 14.37
CA ARG A 43 -5.15 -5.41 15.53
C ARG A 43 -6.58 -5.32 16.09
N VAL A 44 -7.55 -5.04 15.21
CA VAL A 44 -8.98 -5.04 15.53
C VAL A 44 -9.64 -6.14 14.71
N PRO A 45 -10.33 -7.11 15.33
CA PRO A 45 -11.09 -8.13 14.61
C PRO A 45 -12.20 -7.51 13.76
N ALA A 46 -12.48 -8.08 12.59
CA ALA A 46 -13.53 -7.60 11.68
C ALA A 46 -14.90 -7.57 12.37
N ALA A 47 -15.17 -8.53 13.26
CA ALA A 47 -16.40 -8.59 14.06
C ALA A 47 -16.59 -7.39 14.99
N GLN A 48 -15.51 -6.69 15.37
CA GLN A 48 -15.54 -5.49 16.20
C GLN A 48 -15.46 -4.19 15.37
N ALA A 49 -15.11 -4.29 14.09
CA ALA A 49 -14.94 -3.13 13.19
C ALA A 49 -16.17 -2.89 12.30
N LEU A 50 -16.73 -3.95 11.72
CA LEU A 50 -17.83 -3.85 10.75
C LEU A 50 -19.06 -3.16 11.37
N GLY A 51 -19.66 -2.25 10.61
CA GLY A 51 -20.84 -1.47 11.01
C GLY A 51 -20.56 -0.27 11.93
N ARG A 52 -19.33 -0.13 12.45
CA ARG A 52 -18.94 0.99 13.31
C ARG A 52 -18.40 2.17 12.51
N PRO A 53 -18.50 3.41 13.03
CA PRO A 53 -17.85 4.57 12.43
C PRO A 53 -16.34 4.35 12.31
N VAL A 54 -15.78 4.61 11.13
CA VAL A 54 -14.38 4.31 10.87
C VAL A 54 -13.42 5.04 11.79
N ASP A 55 -13.73 6.28 12.17
CA ASP A 55 -12.86 7.10 13.02
C ASP A 55 -12.86 6.65 14.50
N GLU A 56 -13.86 5.87 14.94
CA GLU A 56 -13.85 5.23 16.26
C GLU A 56 -12.94 4.01 16.31
N VAL A 57 -12.89 3.27 15.19
CA VAL A 57 -12.11 2.03 15.10
C VAL A 57 -10.65 2.33 14.75
N ILE A 58 -10.45 3.22 13.79
CA ILE A 58 -9.14 3.65 13.28
C ILE A 58 -9.19 5.17 13.12
N PRO A 59 -8.70 5.93 14.11
CA PRO A 59 -8.68 7.38 14.01
C PRO A 59 -7.84 7.85 12.82
N HIS A 60 -8.22 8.98 12.23
CA HIS A 60 -7.45 9.66 11.18
C HIS A 60 -7.19 8.83 9.91
N THR A 61 -8.10 7.90 9.56
CA THR A 61 -7.98 7.16 8.29
C THR A 61 -7.98 8.06 7.07
N GLY A 62 -8.57 9.25 7.14
CA GLY A 62 -8.78 10.16 6.01
C GLY A 62 -9.89 9.70 5.04
N LEU A 63 -10.57 8.57 5.31
CA LEU A 63 -11.70 8.11 4.50
C LEU A 63 -12.91 9.03 4.62
N VAL A 64 -13.21 9.51 5.82
CA VAL A 64 -14.29 10.50 6.04
C VAL A 64 -14.05 11.77 5.25
N LYS A 65 -12.79 12.22 5.14
CA LYS A 65 -12.45 13.39 4.33
C LYS A 65 -12.69 13.13 2.83
N VAL A 66 -12.30 11.97 2.31
CA VAL A 66 -12.58 11.59 0.91
C VAL A 66 -14.08 11.48 0.64
N LEU A 67 -14.83 10.95 1.60
CA LEU A 67 -16.29 10.85 1.52
C LEU A 67 -16.94 12.24 1.44
N GLN A 68 -16.48 13.20 2.25
CA GLN A 68 -17.00 14.57 2.29
C GLN A 68 -16.59 15.41 1.07
N THR A 69 -15.33 15.33 0.65
CA THR A 69 -14.81 16.18 -0.44
C THR A 69 -15.05 15.58 -1.82
N GLY A 70 -15.24 14.27 -1.91
CA GLY A 70 -15.26 13.55 -3.19
C GLY A 70 -13.94 13.57 -3.94
N GLN A 71 -12.85 13.97 -3.29
CA GLN A 71 -11.51 14.03 -3.87
C GLN A 71 -10.68 12.83 -3.40
N SER A 72 -10.07 12.14 -4.35
CA SER A 72 -9.17 11.01 -4.06
C SER A 72 -7.90 11.48 -3.36
N HIS A 73 -7.41 10.69 -2.40
CA HIS A 73 -6.08 10.86 -1.81
C HIS A 73 -5.18 9.72 -2.29
N ILE A 74 -4.23 10.03 -3.17
CA ILE A 74 -3.35 9.03 -3.81
C ILE A 74 -1.93 9.14 -3.26
N GLY A 75 -1.25 8.01 -3.09
CA GLY A 75 0.17 7.92 -2.76
C GLY A 75 0.53 8.41 -1.36
N ARG A 76 -0.42 8.48 -0.43
CA ARG A 76 -0.14 8.98 0.93
C ARG A 76 0.66 7.93 1.69
N LYS A 77 1.79 8.31 2.26
CA LYS A 77 2.60 7.42 3.09
C LYS A 77 2.19 7.53 4.56
N PHE A 78 2.21 6.41 5.27
CA PHE A 78 2.11 6.38 6.72
C PHE A 78 2.91 5.20 7.26
N THR A 79 3.33 5.29 8.51
CA THR A 79 4.03 4.23 9.22
C THR A 79 3.11 3.59 10.25
N SER A 80 3.24 2.29 10.44
CA SER A 80 2.58 1.57 11.54
C SER A 80 3.56 0.53 12.07
N GLY A 81 3.99 0.71 13.32
CA GLY A 81 5.16 0.00 13.83
C GLY A 81 6.40 0.27 12.97
N ASN A 82 7.05 -0.80 12.51
CA ASN A 82 8.26 -0.73 11.69
C ASN A 82 7.98 -0.77 10.18
N SER A 83 6.70 -0.85 9.79
CA SER A 83 6.29 -1.01 8.39
C SER A 83 5.89 0.33 7.78
N LEU A 84 6.35 0.58 6.56
CA LEU A 84 5.98 1.73 5.75
C LEU A 84 4.87 1.34 4.78
N PHE A 85 3.79 2.12 4.76
CA PHE A 85 2.66 1.89 3.86
C PHE A 85 2.47 3.06 2.91
N VAL A 86 1.99 2.75 1.72
CA VAL A 86 1.38 3.72 0.80
C VAL A 86 -0.12 3.41 0.71
N VAL A 87 -0.96 4.43 0.86
CA VAL A 87 -2.42 4.31 0.82
C VAL A 87 -3.03 5.19 -0.25
N ASN A 88 -3.95 4.58 -1.00
CA ASN A 88 -4.84 5.24 -1.93
C ASN A 88 -6.25 5.20 -1.37
N ARG A 89 -6.96 6.32 -1.48
CA ARG A 89 -8.34 6.45 -1.02
C ARG A 89 -9.16 7.09 -2.12
N THR A 90 -10.25 6.46 -2.50
CA THR A 90 -11.12 6.90 -3.60
C THR A 90 -12.57 6.93 -3.13
N PRO A 91 -13.36 7.95 -3.51
CA PRO A 91 -14.79 7.94 -3.26
C PRO A 91 -15.44 6.88 -4.14
N VAL A 92 -16.41 6.16 -3.59
CA VAL A 92 -17.27 5.26 -4.34
C VAL A 92 -18.47 6.08 -4.80
N ARG A 93 -18.75 6.04 -6.10
CA ARG A 93 -19.84 6.81 -6.72
C ARG A 93 -20.80 5.87 -7.42
N GLU A 94 -22.09 6.10 -7.19
CA GLU A 94 -23.18 5.46 -7.92
C GLU A 94 -24.06 6.55 -8.52
N ASN A 95 -24.27 6.52 -9.84
CA ASN A 95 -25.02 7.54 -10.58
C ASN A 95 -24.53 8.99 -10.31
N GLY A 96 -23.22 9.18 -10.12
CA GLY A 96 -22.59 10.47 -9.82
C GLY A 96 -22.62 10.89 -8.35
N VAL A 97 -23.44 10.23 -7.52
CA VAL A 97 -23.56 10.49 -6.09
C VAL A 97 -22.51 9.67 -5.33
N ILE A 98 -21.86 10.27 -4.33
CA ILE A 98 -20.92 9.57 -3.46
C ILE A 98 -21.71 8.69 -2.49
N THR A 99 -21.53 7.38 -2.59
CA THR A 99 -22.20 6.38 -1.74
C THR A 99 -21.28 5.77 -0.70
N GLY A 100 -19.99 6.06 -0.76
CA GLY A 100 -18.99 5.54 0.17
C GLY A 100 -17.58 6.00 -0.18
N ALA A 101 -16.60 5.40 0.49
CA ALA A 101 -15.19 5.57 0.15
C ALA A 101 -14.42 4.28 0.44
N ILE A 102 -13.41 3.98 -0.37
CA ILE A 102 -12.54 2.82 -0.20
C ILE A 102 -11.09 3.28 -0.05
N GLY A 103 -10.37 2.63 0.85
CA GLY A 103 -8.96 2.80 1.12
C GLY A 103 -8.23 1.48 0.91
N VAL A 104 -7.18 1.51 0.10
CA VAL A 104 -6.27 0.38 -0.10
C VAL A 104 -4.88 0.81 0.32
N ALA A 105 -4.31 0.11 1.31
CA ALA A 105 -2.94 0.35 1.75
C ALA A 105 -2.05 -0.85 1.42
N GLN A 106 -0.89 -0.55 0.85
CA GLN A 106 0.15 -1.51 0.51
C GLN A 106 1.38 -1.23 1.36
N GLU A 107 1.94 -2.28 1.95
CA GLU A 107 3.24 -2.20 2.59
C GLU A 107 4.34 -2.08 1.52
N ILE A 108 5.24 -1.13 1.69
CA ILE A 108 6.33 -0.82 0.79
C ILE A 108 7.68 -0.80 1.51
N THR A 109 7.77 -1.37 2.71
CA THR A 109 8.99 -1.39 3.54
C THR A 109 10.17 -1.99 2.76
N GLU A 110 10.03 -3.23 2.31
CA GLU A 110 11.07 -3.93 1.53
C GLU A 110 11.37 -3.24 0.20
N LEU A 111 10.33 -2.78 -0.50
CA LEU A 111 10.49 -2.07 -1.77
C LEU A 111 11.26 -0.76 -1.60
N GLN A 112 11.00 -0.03 -0.52
CA GLN A 112 11.69 1.22 -0.19
C GLN A 112 13.14 0.94 0.23
N HIS A 113 13.42 -0.14 0.94
CA HIS A 113 14.77 -0.55 1.32
C HIS A 113 15.61 -0.86 0.07
N VAL A 114 15.10 -1.72 -0.81
CA VAL A 114 15.76 -2.07 -2.08
C VAL A 114 16.01 -0.83 -2.96
N ALA A 115 15.04 0.10 -3.01
CA ALA A 115 15.20 1.33 -3.77
C ALA A 115 16.34 2.22 -3.24
N LEU A 116 16.50 2.30 -1.90
CA LEU A 116 17.57 3.08 -1.27
C LEU A 116 18.96 2.43 -1.45
N GLU A 117 19.04 1.10 -1.38
CA GLU A 117 20.27 0.37 -1.68
C GLU A 117 20.71 0.59 -3.12
N LEU A 118 19.77 0.48 -4.07
CA LEU A 118 20.05 0.72 -5.49
C LEU A 118 20.58 2.15 -5.74
N GLU A 119 19.98 3.15 -5.09
CA GLU A 119 20.42 4.54 -5.21
C GLU A 119 21.84 4.72 -4.67
N SER A 120 22.15 4.10 -3.53
CA SER A 120 23.49 4.12 -2.93
C SER A 120 24.54 3.49 -3.85
N VAL A 121 24.22 2.34 -4.48
CA VAL A 121 25.09 1.69 -5.46
C VAL A 121 25.34 2.57 -6.69
N LYS A 122 24.28 3.23 -7.20
CA LYS A 122 24.41 4.16 -8.33
C LYS A 122 25.27 5.37 -8.00
N GLN A 123 25.09 5.96 -6.82
CA GLN A 123 25.92 7.08 -6.36
C GLN A 123 27.40 6.69 -6.22
N LEU A 124 27.68 5.50 -5.67
CA LEU A 124 29.04 5.00 -5.55
C LEU A 124 29.68 4.79 -6.93
N LYS A 125 28.96 4.15 -7.86
CA LYS A 125 29.41 3.95 -9.23
C LYS A 125 29.75 5.29 -9.91
N GLY A 126 28.85 6.27 -9.86
CA GLY A 126 29.07 7.57 -10.49
C GLY A 126 30.25 8.35 -9.88
N THR A 127 30.48 8.20 -8.58
CA THR A 127 31.65 8.79 -7.89
C THR A 127 32.95 8.17 -8.41
N LEU A 128 32.99 6.84 -8.58
CA LEU A 128 34.15 6.15 -9.16
C LEU A 128 34.42 6.58 -10.60
N GLU A 129 33.40 6.65 -11.45
CA GLU A 129 33.53 7.14 -12.84
C GLU A 129 34.08 8.57 -12.86
N THR A 130 33.60 9.45 -11.99
CA THR A 130 34.10 10.84 -11.89
C THR A 130 35.58 10.90 -11.48
N ILE A 131 36.02 10.06 -10.54
CA ILE A 131 37.43 10.01 -10.12
C ILE A 131 38.33 9.49 -11.24
N LEU A 132 37.88 8.45 -11.97
CA LEU A 132 38.62 7.87 -13.09
C LEU A 132 38.76 8.85 -14.26
N ASP A 133 37.69 9.59 -14.59
CA ASP A 133 37.70 10.57 -15.69
C ASP A 133 38.45 11.87 -15.34
N ALA A 134 38.52 12.25 -14.06
CA ALA A 134 39.20 13.47 -13.62
C ALA A 134 40.74 13.32 -13.48
N GLY A 135 41.28 12.11 -13.65
CA GLY A 135 42.70 11.81 -13.47
C GLY A 135 43.53 12.02 -14.76
N PRO A 136 44.63 12.80 -14.75
CA PRO A 136 45.56 12.87 -15.87
C PRO A 136 46.48 11.63 -16.01
N GLU A 137 46.42 10.68 -15.08
CA GLU A 137 47.27 9.48 -15.06
C GLU A 137 46.42 8.23 -15.26
N GLY A 138 46.79 7.40 -16.25
CA GLY A 138 46.07 6.19 -16.60
C GLY A 138 46.10 5.18 -15.47
N TYR A 139 44.95 4.94 -14.85
CA TYR A 139 44.78 3.87 -13.88
C TYR A 139 44.63 2.53 -14.61
N LEU A 140 45.60 1.61 -14.42
CA LEU A 140 45.48 0.23 -14.87
C LEU A 140 44.60 -0.54 -13.86
N VAL A 141 43.36 -0.83 -14.26
CA VAL A 141 42.46 -1.70 -13.50
C VAL A 141 42.68 -3.12 -13.99
N ILE A 142 43.22 -3.99 -13.14
CA ILE A 142 43.29 -5.43 -13.36
C ILE A 142 42.25 -6.12 -12.47
N ASP A 143 41.57 -7.13 -12.99
CA ASP A 143 40.63 -7.93 -12.20
C ASP A 143 41.36 -8.80 -11.15
N THR A 144 40.60 -9.53 -10.32
CA THR A 144 41.18 -10.44 -9.31
C THR A 144 41.96 -11.63 -9.93
N GLU A 145 41.83 -11.86 -11.24
CA GLU A 145 42.60 -12.83 -12.01
C GLU A 145 43.84 -12.21 -12.69
N GLY A 146 44.08 -10.91 -12.48
CA GLY A 146 45.26 -10.19 -12.98
C GLY A 146 45.21 -9.84 -14.47
N ARG A 147 44.01 -9.74 -15.06
CA ARG A 147 43.81 -9.32 -16.46
C ARG A 147 43.28 -7.90 -16.59
#